data_AF-A0A930HYY2-F1
#
_entry.id   AF-A0A930HYY2-F1
#
_cell.length_a   1.000
_cell.length_b   1.000
_cell.length_c   1.000
_cell.angle_alpha   90.00
_cell.angle_beta   90.00
_cell.angle_gamma   90.00
#
_symmetry.space_group_name_H-M   'P 1'
#
loop_
_entity.id
_entity.type
_entity.pdbx_description
1 polymer ?
#
loop_
_entity_poly.entity_id
_entity_poly.type
_entity_poly.pdbx_seq_one_letter_code
_entity_poly.pdbx_strand_id
1 'polypeptide(L)'
;MSVHSKYKLTDFLPTTKKEVELRGWDQLDIILFSGDAYIDHPAFGAAVIGRTLEAAGYKVAIVPQPDWHGDFRDFKKLGRPRLYFGIAPGAMDSMVNKYTANRRLRSEDAYSPDGRHDLRPEYPSIVYSNILRQLYPDTPIVLGGIEASLRRLTHYDYWKDRLRKCILCDAHADMIIYGMGEKQVISIAQELENGAHIKDLKHIPQTVYLCKEDDIPGGIKEDDIILHSHEACLHNKKYQAENFKHIEEESN
;
A
#
# COMPACT_ATOMS: atom_id res chain seq x y z
N MET A 1 -6.20 3.50 -40.29
CA MET A 1 -6.80 4.80 -39.92
C MET A 1 -6.14 5.24 -38.62
N SER A 2 -5.30 6.29 -38.66
CA SER A 2 -4.68 6.84 -37.44
C SER A 2 -5.75 7.60 -36.67
N VAL A 3 -6.30 6.99 -35.62
CA VAL A 3 -7.17 7.70 -34.68
C VAL A 3 -6.24 8.47 -33.75
N HIS A 4 -5.92 9.72 -34.10
CA HIS A 4 -5.40 10.66 -33.13
C HIS A 4 -6.53 11.03 -32.16
N SER A 5 -6.83 10.11 -31.24
CA SER A 5 -7.63 10.42 -30.06
C SER A 5 -6.89 11.53 -29.31
N LYS A 6 -7.51 12.70 -29.22
CA LYS A 6 -6.98 13.81 -28.42
C LYS A 6 -7.24 13.45 -26.96
N TYR A 7 -6.19 13.06 -26.24
CA TYR A 7 -6.29 12.76 -24.81
C TYR A 7 -6.88 13.96 -24.05
N LYS A 8 -7.82 13.68 -23.16
CA LYS A 8 -8.44 14.62 -22.23
C LYS A 8 -7.90 14.36 -20.82
N LEU A 9 -7.87 15.38 -19.97
CA LEU A 9 -7.49 15.21 -18.56
C LEU A 9 -8.37 14.19 -17.84
N THR A 10 -9.66 14.13 -18.19
CA THR A 10 -10.62 13.17 -17.65
C THR A 10 -10.35 11.73 -18.09
N ASP A 11 -9.47 11.51 -19.06
CA ASP A 11 -9.08 10.16 -19.46
C ASP A 11 -8.18 9.50 -18.40
N PHE A 12 -7.55 10.27 -17.49
CA PHE A 12 -6.65 9.81 -16.43
C PHE A 12 -7.28 9.90 -15.04
N LEU A 13 -6.83 9.09 -14.08
CA LEU A 13 -7.25 9.26 -12.68
C LEU A 13 -6.83 10.66 -12.18
N PRO A 14 -7.70 11.39 -11.47
CA PRO A 14 -7.37 12.72 -10.98
C PRO A 14 -6.25 12.67 -9.95
N THR A 15 -5.35 13.63 -10.02
CA THR A 15 -4.22 13.84 -9.09
C THR A 15 -4.33 15.15 -8.32
N THR A 16 -5.22 16.04 -8.76
CA THR A 16 -5.45 17.37 -8.19
C THR A 16 -6.92 17.64 -7.93
N LYS A 17 -7.21 18.58 -7.02
CA LYS A 17 -8.58 19.01 -6.74
C LYS A 17 -9.32 19.53 -7.98
N LYS A 18 -8.62 20.24 -8.88
CA LYS A 18 -9.21 20.74 -10.13
C LYS A 18 -9.67 19.61 -11.05
N GLU A 19 -8.91 18.52 -11.13
CA GLU A 19 -9.29 17.34 -11.94
C GLU A 19 -10.47 16.59 -11.34
N VAL A 20 -10.57 16.54 -10.00
CA VAL A 20 -11.75 16.02 -9.29
C VAL A 20 -12.99 16.89 -9.59
N GLU A 21 -12.86 18.21 -9.53
CA GLU A 21 -13.93 19.17 -9.86
C GLU A 21 -14.36 19.07 -11.34
N LEU A 22 -13.42 18.85 -12.27
CA LEU A 22 -13.73 18.62 -13.69
C LEU A 22 -14.59 17.38 -13.93
N ARG A 23 -14.55 16.40 -13.02
CA ARG A 23 -15.40 15.20 -13.04
C ARG A 23 -16.73 15.39 -12.32
N GLY A 24 -16.97 16.56 -11.71
CA GLY A 24 -18.18 16.85 -10.93
C GLY A 24 -18.27 16.05 -9.63
N TRP A 25 -17.12 15.69 -9.04
CA TRP A 25 -17.08 14.90 -7.82
C TRP A 25 -16.86 15.78 -6.59
N ASP A 26 -17.81 15.76 -5.65
CA ASP A 26 -17.68 16.52 -4.39
C ASP A 26 -16.83 15.79 -3.34
N GLN A 27 -16.79 14.45 -3.42
CA GLN A 27 -16.04 13.59 -2.50
C GLN A 27 -15.53 12.35 -3.24
N LEU A 28 -14.30 11.95 -2.91
CA LEU A 28 -13.67 10.72 -3.40
C LEU A 28 -14.02 9.54 -2.49
N ASP A 29 -14.15 8.36 -3.07
CA ASP A 29 -14.39 7.12 -2.34
C ASP A 29 -13.07 6.54 -1.81
N ILE A 30 -12.05 6.53 -2.65
CA ILE A 30 -10.70 6.03 -2.34
C ILE A 30 -9.66 7.04 -2.83
N ILE A 31 -8.63 7.28 -2.01
CA ILE A 31 -7.43 8.03 -2.42
C ILE A 31 -6.23 7.09 -2.32
N LEU A 32 -5.53 6.90 -3.44
CA LEU A 32 -4.32 6.08 -3.52
C LEU A 32 -3.07 6.95 -3.39
N PHE A 33 -2.16 6.61 -2.50
CA PHE A 33 -0.83 7.22 -2.40
C PHE A 33 0.20 6.29 -3.02
N SER A 34 0.96 6.81 -3.98
CA SER A 34 2.00 6.07 -4.70
C SER A 34 3.38 6.63 -4.40
N GLY A 35 4.37 5.76 -4.18
CA GLY A 35 5.78 6.16 -4.12
C GLY A 35 6.44 6.39 -5.49
N ASP A 36 5.77 6.00 -6.58
CA ASP A 36 6.23 6.29 -7.95
C ASP A 36 5.45 7.46 -8.55
N ALA A 37 6.02 8.06 -9.60
CA ALA A 37 5.29 8.90 -10.54
C ALA A 37 4.03 8.18 -11.04
N TYR A 38 2.96 8.95 -11.30
CA TYR A 38 1.76 8.36 -11.88
C TYR A 38 1.97 8.17 -13.39
N ILE A 39 2.10 6.91 -13.77
CA ILE A 39 2.06 6.46 -15.17
C ILE A 39 0.87 5.51 -15.27
N ASP A 40 -0.12 5.92 -16.07
CA ASP A 40 -1.35 5.16 -16.26
C ASP A 40 -1.13 4.00 -17.24
N HIS A 41 -0.43 2.97 -16.78
CA HIS A 41 0.00 1.82 -17.59
C HIS A 41 -0.11 0.53 -16.77
N PRO A 42 -0.49 -0.61 -17.37
CA PRO A 42 -0.67 -1.89 -16.67
C PRO A 42 0.59 -2.44 -15.98
N ALA A 43 1.77 -1.89 -16.28
CA ALA A 43 3.01 -2.22 -15.57
C ALA A 43 3.12 -1.57 -14.17
N PHE A 44 2.22 -0.64 -13.83
CA PHE A 44 2.20 0.09 -12.57
C PHE A 44 1.01 -0.35 -11.73
N GLY A 45 1.28 -1.07 -10.63
CA GLY A 45 0.23 -1.65 -9.79
C GLY A 45 -0.77 -0.63 -9.26
N ALA A 46 -0.32 0.57 -8.87
CA ALA A 46 -1.21 1.63 -8.41
C ALA A 46 -2.20 2.10 -9.50
N ALA A 47 -1.77 2.12 -10.77
CA ALA A 47 -2.65 2.43 -11.89
C ALA A 47 -3.66 1.30 -12.12
N VAL A 48 -3.22 0.04 -12.13
CA VAL A 48 -4.11 -1.13 -12.27
C VAL A 48 -5.18 -1.15 -11.17
N ILE A 49 -4.78 -0.96 -9.92
CA ILE A 49 -5.70 -0.92 -8.77
C ILE A 49 -6.66 0.26 -8.88
N GLY A 50 -6.15 1.45 -9.21
CA GLY A 50 -6.99 2.64 -9.39
C GLY A 50 -8.04 2.46 -10.49
N ARG A 51 -7.65 1.89 -11.63
CA ARG A 51 -8.57 1.59 -12.74
C ARG A 51 -9.53 0.46 -12.43
N THR A 52 -9.11 -0.54 -11.67
CA THR A 52 -9.98 -1.62 -11.21
C THR A 52 -11.11 -1.07 -10.33
N LEU A 53 -10.78 -0.19 -9.39
CA LEU A 53 -11.76 0.48 -8.53
C LEU A 53 -12.65 1.46 -9.32
N GLU A 54 -12.08 2.25 -10.23
CA GLU A 54 -12.86 3.16 -11.09
C GLU A 54 -13.84 2.39 -11.99
N ALA A 55 -13.42 1.26 -12.57
CA ALA A 55 -14.27 0.38 -13.36
C ALA A 55 -15.40 -0.27 -12.53
N ALA A 56 -15.17 -0.46 -11.23
CA ALA A 56 -16.19 -0.92 -10.28
C ALA A 56 -17.17 0.20 -9.85
N GLY A 57 -16.98 1.43 -10.35
CA GLY A 57 -17.89 2.57 -10.11
C GLY A 57 -17.45 3.52 -9.00
N TYR A 58 -16.28 3.31 -8.41
CA TYR A 58 -15.78 4.17 -7.33
C TYR A 58 -15.09 5.45 -7.85
N LYS A 59 -15.21 6.53 -7.11
CA LYS A 59 -14.51 7.80 -7.34
C LYS A 59 -13.11 7.72 -6.75
N VAL A 60 -12.12 7.47 -7.60
CA VAL A 60 -10.73 7.23 -7.18
C VAL A 60 -9.83 8.37 -7.62
N ALA A 61 -8.91 8.78 -6.75
CA ALA A 61 -7.80 9.66 -7.09
C ALA A 61 -6.46 9.03 -6.71
N ILE A 62 -5.38 9.50 -7.33
CA ILE A 62 -4.03 9.09 -7.00
C ILE A 62 -3.16 10.30 -6.65
N VAL A 63 -2.43 10.21 -5.55
CA VAL A 63 -1.39 11.16 -5.14
C VAL A 63 -0.03 10.49 -5.36
N PRO A 64 0.61 10.72 -6.51
CA PRO A 64 1.96 10.21 -6.77
C PRO A 64 3.00 11.05 -6.06
N GLN A 65 3.99 10.39 -5.46
CA GLN A 65 5.16 11.02 -4.84
C GLN A 65 4.79 12.24 -3.96
N PRO A 66 3.89 12.05 -2.97
CA PRO A 66 3.48 13.15 -2.09
C PRO A 66 4.70 13.70 -1.35
N ASP A 67 4.79 15.03 -1.24
CA ASP A 67 5.80 15.64 -0.39
C ASP A 67 5.53 15.32 1.09
N TRP A 68 6.41 14.52 1.68
CA TRP A 68 6.37 14.13 3.10
C TRP A 68 7.19 15.07 3.98
N HIS A 69 7.75 16.14 3.41
CA HIS A 69 8.41 17.18 4.17
C HIS A 69 7.40 18.24 4.60
N GLY A 70 7.52 18.69 5.86
CA GLY A 70 6.85 19.91 6.32
C GLY A 70 5.34 19.78 6.51
N ASP A 71 4.56 20.60 5.80
CA ASP A 71 3.16 20.90 6.12
C ASP A 71 2.14 19.92 5.54
N PHE A 72 2.59 18.85 4.87
CA PHE A 72 1.77 17.76 4.33
C PHE A 72 0.64 18.22 3.40
N ARG A 73 0.87 19.26 2.58
CA ARG A 73 -0.13 19.73 1.58
C ARG A 73 -0.62 18.62 0.67
N ASP A 74 0.26 17.76 0.16
CA ASP A 74 -0.13 16.67 -0.75
C ASP A 74 -1.04 15.63 -0.11
N PHE A 75 -0.92 15.43 1.20
CA PHE A 75 -1.79 14.56 1.98
C PHE A 75 -3.16 15.18 2.28
N LYS A 76 -3.27 16.52 2.23
CA LYS A 76 -4.50 17.27 2.54
C LYS A 76 -5.30 17.71 1.32
N LYS A 77 -4.66 17.90 0.17
CA LYS A 77 -5.23 18.61 -0.99
C LYS A 77 -6.52 18.00 -1.54
N LEU A 78 -6.69 16.69 -1.39
CA LEU A 78 -7.88 15.94 -1.86
C LEU A 78 -8.91 15.66 -0.75
N GLY A 79 -8.61 16.04 0.49
CA GLY A 79 -9.50 15.84 1.63
C GLY A 79 -9.55 14.38 2.13
N ARG A 80 -10.63 14.06 2.85
CA ARG A 80 -10.88 12.74 3.43
C ARG A 80 -11.69 11.88 2.46
N PRO A 81 -11.24 10.65 2.11
CA PRO A 81 -12.02 9.74 1.29
C PRO A 81 -13.20 9.18 2.08
N ARG A 82 -14.26 8.78 1.40
CA ARG A 82 -15.45 8.16 2.02
C ARG A 82 -15.12 6.78 2.60
N LEU A 83 -14.31 5.98 1.92
CA LEU A 83 -14.04 4.58 2.28
C LEU A 83 -12.68 4.40 2.93
N TYR A 84 -11.58 4.61 2.20
CA TYR A 84 -10.23 4.39 2.75
C TYR A 84 -9.12 5.10 1.97
N PHE A 85 -7.94 5.19 2.60
CA PHE A 85 -6.68 5.50 1.93
C PHE A 85 -5.95 4.22 1.53
N GLY A 86 -5.57 4.09 0.26
CA GLY A 86 -4.69 3.03 -0.21
C GLY A 86 -3.25 3.51 -0.32
N ILE A 87 -2.27 2.71 0.04
CA ILE A 87 -0.84 3.08 -0.09
C ILE A 87 -0.08 1.99 -0.84
N ALA A 88 0.63 2.37 -1.90
CA ALA A 88 1.60 1.52 -2.58
C ALA A 88 2.96 2.24 -2.67
N PRO A 89 4.07 1.61 -2.25
CA PRO A 89 5.42 2.21 -2.23
C PRO A 89 6.03 2.45 -3.63
N GLY A 90 5.39 1.91 -4.67
CA GLY A 90 5.89 1.86 -6.05
C GLY A 90 6.02 0.43 -6.58
N ALA A 91 6.51 0.32 -7.81
CA ALA A 91 6.75 -0.94 -8.53
C ALA A 91 7.98 -1.70 -8.03
N MET A 92 8.87 -1.04 -7.30
CA MET A 92 10.06 -1.63 -6.68
C MET A 92 10.20 -1.13 -5.24
N ASP A 93 10.90 -1.91 -4.41
CA ASP A 93 11.25 -1.52 -3.05
C ASP A 93 11.99 -0.17 -3.02
N SER A 94 11.54 0.75 -2.16
CA SER A 94 12.06 2.12 -2.11
C SER A 94 13.56 2.19 -1.81
N MET A 95 14.06 1.24 -1.03
CA MET A 95 15.47 1.22 -0.64
C MET A 95 16.34 0.74 -1.80
N VAL A 96 15.87 -0.25 -2.56
CA VAL A 96 16.54 -0.73 -3.79
C VAL A 96 16.55 0.33 -4.89
N ASN A 97 15.47 1.10 -5.00
CA ASN A 97 15.38 2.26 -5.89
C ASN A 97 16.34 3.38 -5.50
N LYS A 98 16.53 3.63 -4.20
CA LYS A 98 17.41 4.71 -3.71
C LYS A 98 18.88 4.31 -3.67
N TYR A 99 19.17 3.05 -3.38
CA TYR A 99 20.52 2.57 -3.10
C TYR A 99 20.90 1.34 -3.94
N THR A 100 22.19 1.25 -4.28
CA THR A 100 22.81 0.03 -4.79
C THR A 100 22.95 -1.03 -3.69
N ALA A 101 23.17 -2.29 -4.06
CA ALA A 101 23.40 -3.37 -3.10
C ALA A 101 24.56 -3.08 -2.13
N ASN A 102 25.56 -2.28 -2.56
CA ASN A 102 26.68 -1.84 -1.73
C ASN A 102 26.36 -0.57 -0.91
N ARG A 103 25.08 -0.25 -0.70
CA ARG A 103 24.58 0.90 0.08
C ARG A 103 25.05 2.27 -0.40
N ARG A 104 25.37 2.41 -1.69
CA ARG A 104 25.63 3.71 -2.33
C ARG A 104 24.38 4.27 -2.96
N LEU A 105 24.16 5.59 -2.86
CA LEU A 105 23.06 6.27 -3.54
C LEU A 105 23.16 6.02 -5.06
N ARG A 106 22.04 5.72 -5.71
CA ARG A 106 21.97 5.64 -7.17
C ARG A 106 22.06 7.03 -7.79
N SER A 107 22.48 7.11 -9.05
CA SER A 107 22.57 8.38 -9.79
C SER A 107 21.20 8.93 -10.18
N GLU A 108 20.21 8.06 -10.35
CA GLU A 108 18.84 8.39 -10.76
C GLU A 108 17.83 7.49 -10.05
N ASP A 109 16.61 8.00 -9.84
CA ASP A 109 15.44 7.19 -9.50
C ASP A 109 14.58 7.01 -10.75
N ALA A 110 14.58 5.79 -11.31
CA ALA A 110 13.90 5.46 -12.55
C ALA A 110 12.36 5.63 -12.50
N TYR A 111 11.79 5.76 -11.31
CA TYR A 111 10.34 5.91 -11.11
C TYR A 111 9.94 7.33 -10.71
N SER A 112 10.88 8.26 -10.76
CA SER A 112 10.70 9.67 -10.43
C SER A 112 10.79 10.54 -11.68
N PRO A 113 9.98 11.60 -11.80
CA PRO A 113 10.10 12.56 -12.89
C PRO A 113 11.52 13.13 -12.95
N ASP A 114 12.08 13.19 -14.16
CA ASP A 114 13.44 13.65 -14.45
C ASP A 114 14.55 12.90 -13.70
N GLY A 115 14.28 11.66 -13.24
CA GLY A 115 15.23 10.86 -12.48
C GLY A 115 15.57 11.42 -11.10
N ARG A 116 14.77 12.37 -10.60
CA ARG A 116 15.08 13.10 -9.36
C ARG A 116 15.05 12.18 -8.14
N HIS A 117 16.06 12.36 -7.29
CA HIS A 117 16.05 11.82 -5.94
C HIS A 117 15.09 12.60 -5.05
N ASP A 118 14.77 12.01 -3.91
CA ASP A 118 14.05 12.68 -2.81
C ASP A 118 12.61 13.10 -3.16
N LEU A 119 11.96 12.34 -4.06
CA LEU A 119 10.51 12.42 -4.28
C LEU A 119 9.73 11.28 -3.63
N ARG A 120 10.45 10.38 -2.96
CA ARG A 120 9.90 9.28 -2.19
C ARG A 120 10.77 9.05 -0.94
N PRO A 121 10.18 8.89 0.25
CA PRO A 121 10.95 8.58 1.44
C PRO A 121 11.45 7.14 1.40
N GLU A 122 12.38 6.83 2.29
CA GLU A 122 12.64 5.44 2.66
C GLU A 122 11.45 4.88 3.43
N TYR A 123 11.09 3.63 3.18
CA TYR A 123 9.93 2.97 3.80
C TYR A 123 8.59 3.72 3.60
N PRO A 124 8.17 4.05 2.36
CA PRO A 124 7.00 4.87 2.11
C PRO A 124 5.72 4.39 2.78
N SER A 125 5.49 3.09 2.84
CA SER A 125 4.28 2.56 3.47
C SER A 125 4.18 2.96 4.95
N ILE A 126 5.32 3.03 5.64
CA ILE A 126 5.38 3.50 7.04
C ILE A 126 5.22 5.01 7.10
N VAL A 127 5.99 5.76 6.31
CA VAL A 127 6.00 7.23 6.35
C VAL A 127 4.63 7.81 5.99
N TYR A 128 4.07 7.37 4.86
CA TYR A 128 2.78 7.86 4.38
C TYR A 128 1.64 7.46 5.30
N SER A 129 1.65 6.23 5.81
CA SER A 129 0.61 5.76 6.74
C SER A 129 0.62 6.54 8.06
N ASN A 130 1.80 6.83 8.60
CA ASN A 130 1.92 7.62 9.83
C ASN A 130 1.43 9.06 9.65
N ILE A 131 1.76 9.69 8.52
CA ILE A 131 1.24 11.03 8.18
C ILE A 131 -0.29 11.00 8.05
N LEU A 132 -0.82 10.03 7.30
CA LEU A 132 -2.26 9.88 7.12
C LEU A 132 -2.98 9.60 8.43
N ARG A 133 -2.42 8.75 9.30
CA ARG A 133 -2.98 8.46 10.63
C ARG A 133 -2.99 9.71 11.52
N GLN A 134 -1.97 10.55 11.43
CA GLN A 134 -1.93 11.82 12.17
C GLN A 134 -3.00 12.80 11.67
N LEU A 135 -3.20 12.90 10.35
CA LEU A 135 -4.14 13.84 9.74
C LEU A 135 -5.60 13.36 9.80
N TYR A 136 -5.80 12.05 9.72
CA TYR A 136 -7.09 11.39 9.54
C TYR A 136 -7.19 10.15 10.45
N PRO A 137 -7.24 10.33 11.78
CA PRO A 137 -7.12 9.24 12.75
C PRO A 137 -8.20 8.15 12.61
N ASP A 138 -9.38 8.50 12.09
CA ASP A 138 -10.52 7.59 11.95
C ASP A 138 -10.72 7.05 10.53
N THR A 139 -9.85 7.39 9.58
CA THR A 139 -9.96 6.87 8.21
C THR A 139 -9.18 5.57 8.09
N PRO A 140 -9.78 4.51 7.51
CA PRO A 140 -9.06 3.28 7.24
C PRO A 140 -7.86 3.49 6.31
N ILE A 141 -6.75 2.81 6.60
CA ILE A 141 -5.54 2.80 5.77
C ILE A 141 -5.22 1.36 5.37
N VAL A 142 -5.17 1.11 4.07
CA VAL A 142 -4.87 -0.20 3.47
C VAL A 142 -3.55 -0.13 2.72
N LEU A 143 -2.59 -0.96 3.12
CA LEU A 143 -1.29 -1.07 2.45
C LEU A 143 -1.32 -2.13 1.36
N GLY A 144 -0.57 -1.91 0.29
CA GLY A 144 -0.37 -2.89 -0.77
C GLY A 144 0.99 -2.75 -1.44
N GLY A 145 1.18 -3.50 -2.52
CA GLY A 145 2.42 -3.52 -3.29
C GLY A 145 3.54 -4.33 -2.63
N ILE A 146 4.72 -4.27 -3.25
CA ILE A 146 5.84 -5.17 -2.93
C ILE A 146 6.36 -4.98 -1.50
N GLU A 147 6.45 -3.74 -1.01
CA GLU A 147 6.94 -3.45 0.34
C GLU A 147 6.02 -4.05 1.41
N ALA A 148 4.71 -3.82 1.31
CA ALA A 148 3.76 -4.34 2.28
C ALA A 148 3.68 -5.87 2.21
N SER A 149 3.66 -6.43 0.99
CA SER A 149 3.58 -7.87 0.76
C SER A 149 4.77 -8.61 1.38
N LEU A 150 6.01 -8.17 1.10
CA LEU A 150 7.22 -8.84 1.58
C LEU A 150 7.47 -8.62 3.08
N ARG A 151 6.92 -7.55 3.65
CA ARG A 151 7.13 -7.16 5.06
C ARG A 151 5.92 -7.45 5.95
N ARG A 152 4.94 -8.24 5.47
CA ARG A 152 3.71 -8.59 6.19
C ARG A 152 3.92 -9.49 7.41
N LEU A 153 5.11 -10.10 7.54
CA LEU A 153 5.51 -10.98 8.64
C LEU A 153 6.90 -10.58 9.14
N THR A 154 7.45 -11.34 10.09
CA THR A 154 8.84 -11.13 10.53
C THR A 154 9.79 -11.26 9.35
N HIS A 155 10.53 -10.19 9.07
CA HIS A 155 11.39 -10.08 7.89
C HIS A 155 12.75 -9.52 8.25
N TYR A 156 13.76 -9.84 7.43
CA TYR A 156 15.08 -9.25 7.54
C TYR A 156 15.14 -7.94 6.78
N ASP A 157 15.46 -6.86 7.49
CA ASP A 157 15.72 -5.55 6.92
C ASP A 157 17.22 -5.44 6.63
N TYR A 158 17.59 -5.63 5.36
CA TYR A 158 18.99 -5.58 4.92
C TYR A 158 19.67 -4.24 5.20
N TRP A 159 18.91 -3.14 5.18
CA TRP A 159 19.45 -1.78 5.32
C TRP A 159 19.71 -1.44 6.77
N LYS A 160 18.88 -1.96 7.68
CA LYS A 160 19.05 -1.82 9.13
C LYS A 160 19.78 -2.99 9.80
N ASP A 161 20.17 -4.00 9.01
CA ASP A 161 20.90 -5.19 9.44
C ASP A 161 20.23 -5.93 10.62
N ARG A 162 18.89 -6.04 10.59
CA ARG A 162 18.13 -6.62 11.71
C ARG A 162 16.80 -7.23 11.27
N LEU A 163 16.28 -8.14 12.08
CA LEU A 163 14.91 -8.60 11.94
C LEU A 163 13.94 -7.50 12.40
N ARG A 164 12.83 -7.38 11.68
CA ARG A 164 11.70 -6.50 11.96
C ARG A 164 10.43 -7.33 12.12
N LYS A 165 9.48 -6.81 12.88
CA LYS A 165 8.12 -7.36 12.99
C LYS A 165 7.35 -7.12 11.68
N CYS A 166 6.10 -7.58 11.62
CA CYS A 166 5.16 -7.17 10.57
C CYS A 166 5.15 -5.63 10.43
N ILE A 167 5.14 -5.13 9.19
CA ILE A 167 5.13 -3.69 8.88
C ILE A 167 3.94 -2.94 9.50
N LEU A 168 2.80 -3.61 9.75
CA LEU A 168 1.66 -2.99 10.43
C LEU A 168 2.00 -2.48 11.84
N CYS A 169 2.98 -3.10 12.51
CA CYS A 169 3.44 -2.65 13.83
C CYS A 169 4.08 -1.26 13.80
N ASP A 170 4.66 -0.87 12.67
CA ASP A 170 5.36 0.41 12.50
C ASP A 170 4.54 1.44 11.70
N ALA A 171 3.67 0.96 10.79
CA ALA A 171 2.92 1.81 9.87
C ALA A 171 1.60 2.33 10.45
N HIS A 172 1.04 1.71 11.50
CA HIS A 172 -0.29 2.06 12.04
C HIS A 172 -1.42 2.05 10.99
N ALA A 173 -1.26 1.24 9.95
CA ALA A 173 -2.29 0.92 8.99
C ALA A 173 -3.22 -0.18 9.53
N ASP A 174 -4.41 -0.30 8.93
CA ASP A 174 -5.43 -1.23 9.40
C ASP A 174 -5.31 -2.61 8.76
N MET A 175 -4.85 -2.66 7.51
CA MET A 175 -4.81 -3.89 6.72
C MET A 175 -3.69 -3.85 5.66
N ILE A 176 -3.15 -5.03 5.31
CA ILE A 176 -2.33 -5.24 4.10
C ILE A 176 -3.13 -6.09 3.12
N ILE A 177 -3.03 -5.79 1.83
CA ILE A 177 -3.33 -6.70 0.73
C ILE A 177 -1.99 -7.17 0.16
N TYR A 178 -1.79 -8.50 0.04
CA TYR A 178 -0.57 -9.07 -0.51
C TYR A 178 -0.85 -9.86 -1.79
N GLY A 179 0.13 -9.89 -2.71
CA GLY A 179 -0.02 -10.53 -4.02
C GLY A 179 -0.90 -9.71 -4.97
N MET A 180 -1.68 -10.40 -5.81
CA MET A 180 -2.67 -9.79 -6.71
C MET A 180 -3.84 -9.24 -5.87
N GLY A 181 -4.05 -7.93 -5.91
CA GLY A 181 -4.98 -7.25 -5.00
C GLY A 181 -6.30 -6.81 -5.61
N GLU A 182 -6.52 -7.03 -6.91
CA GLU A 182 -7.65 -6.49 -7.69
C GLU A 182 -9.01 -6.91 -7.13
N LYS A 183 -9.14 -8.16 -6.65
CA LYS A 183 -10.38 -8.67 -6.06
C LYS A 183 -10.59 -8.12 -4.65
N GLN A 184 -9.52 -8.00 -3.89
CA GLN A 184 -9.53 -7.59 -2.49
C GLN A 184 -9.89 -6.12 -2.36
N VAL A 185 -9.34 -5.25 -3.21
CA VAL A 185 -9.68 -3.81 -3.18
C VAL A 185 -11.15 -3.58 -3.45
N ILE A 186 -11.76 -4.33 -4.38
CA ILE A 186 -13.20 -4.27 -4.65
C ILE A 186 -13.99 -4.79 -3.43
N SER A 187 -13.61 -5.96 -2.90
CA SER A 187 -14.32 -6.57 -1.76
C SER A 187 -14.30 -5.66 -0.52
N ILE A 188 -13.13 -5.07 -0.22
CA ILE A 188 -12.99 -4.10 0.88
C ILE A 188 -13.85 -2.87 0.64
N ALA A 189 -13.83 -2.30 -0.57
CA ALA A 189 -14.63 -1.13 -0.89
C ALA A 189 -16.14 -1.41 -0.74
N GLN A 190 -16.62 -2.57 -1.19
CA GLN A 190 -18.01 -3.01 -1.07
C GLN A 190 -18.43 -3.21 0.39
N GLU A 191 -17.63 -3.89 1.19
CA GLU A 191 -17.92 -4.10 2.61
C GLU A 191 -17.99 -2.77 3.38
N LEU A 192 -17.02 -1.87 3.17
CA LEU A 192 -17.02 -0.54 3.79
C LEU A 192 -18.19 0.32 3.32
N GLU A 193 -18.56 0.24 2.05
CA GLU A 193 -19.73 0.92 1.48
C GLU A 193 -21.04 0.42 2.11
N ASN A 194 -21.12 -0.86 2.43
CA ASN A 194 -22.25 -1.46 3.16
C ASN A 194 -22.24 -1.16 4.67
N GLY A 195 -21.31 -0.35 5.14
CA GLY A 195 -21.23 0.12 6.53
C GLY A 195 -20.43 -0.81 7.46
N ALA A 196 -19.74 -1.81 6.93
CA ALA A 196 -18.81 -2.60 7.73
C ALA A 196 -17.63 -1.75 8.19
N HIS A 197 -17.06 -2.08 9.35
CA HIS A 197 -15.85 -1.43 9.83
C HIS A 197 -14.62 -2.21 9.36
N ILE A 198 -13.53 -1.52 8.99
CA ILE A 198 -12.31 -2.17 8.45
C ILE A 198 -11.75 -3.24 9.39
N LYS A 199 -11.90 -3.04 10.70
CA LYS A 199 -11.45 -3.98 11.73
C LYS A 199 -12.29 -5.25 11.83
N ASP A 200 -13.43 -5.33 11.14
CA ASP A 200 -14.29 -6.51 11.14
C ASP A 200 -14.11 -7.35 9.85
N LEU A 201 -13.35 -6.83 8.87
CA LEU A 201 -13.10 -7.50 7.59
C LEU A 201 -12.04 -8.60 7.73
N LYS A 202 -12.37 -9.67 8.44
CA LYS A 202 -11.46 -10.80 8.75
C LYS A 202 -11.54 -11.96 7.76
N HIS A 203 -12.54 -11.94 6.90
CA HIS A 203 -12.89 -13.03 6.00
C HIS A 203 -12.37 -12.82 4.56
N ILE A 204 -11.81 -11.64 4.24
CA ILE A 204 -11.33 -11.32 2.90
C ILE A 204 -9.98 -12.03 2.67
N PRO A 205 -9.89 -12.96 1.69
CA PRO A 205 -8.65 -13.67 1.42
C PRO A 205 -7.52 -12.75 0.97
N GLN A 206 -6.26 -13.18 1.17
CA GLN A 206 -5.05 -12.43 0.83
C GLN A 206 -4.95 -11.06 1.51
N THR A 207 -5.47 -10.97 2.75
CA THR A 207 -5.31 -9.81 3.61
C THR A 207 -4.57 -10.15 4.89
N VAL A 208 -3.94 -9.14 5.51
CA VAL A 208 -3.28 -9.27 6.81
C VAL A 208 -3.76 -8.16 7.73
N TYR A 209 -3.99 -8.51 8.99
CA TYR A 209 -4.38 -7.58 10.05
C TYR A 209 -3.70 -7.98 11.37
N LEU A 210 -3.59 -7.03 12.30
CA LEU A 210 -3.20 -7.31 13.67
C LEU A 210 -4.45 -7.58 14.52
N CYS A 211 -4.40 -8.61 15.36
CA CYS A 211 -5.42 -8.90 16.38
C CYS A 211 -4.76 -9.58 17.57
N LYS A 212 -5.48 -9.64 18.69
CA LYS A 212 -5.08 -10.53 19.80
C LYS A 212 -5.50 -11.96 19.45
N GLU A 213 -4.82 -12.92 20.05
CA GLU A 213 -5.12 -14.35 19.86
C GLU A 213 -6.59 -14.68 20.17
N ASP A 214 -7.12 -14.13 21.27
CA ASP A 214 -8.52 -14.30 21.69
C ASP A 214 -9.54 -13.70 20.70
N ASP A 215 -9.10 -12.78 19.83
CA ASP A 215 -9.95 -12.11 18.84
C ASP A 215 -9.93 -12.81 17.46
N ILE A 216 -9.22 -13.93 17.33
CA ILE A 216 -9.18 -14.70 16.07
C ILE A 216 -10.56 -15.34 15.82
N PRO A 217 -11.24 -15.05 14.69
CA PRO A 217 -12.56 -15.59 14.42
C PRO A 217 -12.56 -17.13 14.35
N GLY A 218 -13.24 -17.77 15.31
CA GLY A 218 -13.28 -19.22 15.41
C GLY A 218 -12.04 -19.86 16.05
N GLY A 219 -11.11 -19.06 16.57
CA GLY A 219 -9.84 -19.52 17.14
C GLY A 219 -8.86 -20.06 16.09
N ILE A 220 -7.68 -20.47 16.56
CA ILE A 220 -6.68 -21.17 15.75
C ILE A 220 -7.15 -22.60 15.52
N LYS A 221 -7.26 -23.01 14.26
CA LYS A 221 -7.68 -24.35 13.83
C LYS A 221 -6.48 -25.26 13.60
N GLU A 222 -6.73 -26.56 13.51
CA GLU A 222 -5.68 -27.57 13.24
C GLU A 222 -5.05 -27.42 11.85
N ASP A 223 -5.78 -26.86 10.88
CA ASP A 223 -5.33 -26.60 9.51
C ASP A 223 -4.68 -25.22 9.33
N ASP A 224 -4.62 -24.38 10.37
CA ASP A 224 -3.94 -23.10 10.31
C ASP A 224 -2.42 -23.25 10.36
N ILE A 225 -1.72 -22.48 9.52
CA ILE A 225 -0.25 -22.43 9.53
C ILE A 225 0.20 -21.47 10.63
N ILE A 226 0.77 -22.03 11.70
CA ILE A 226 1.38 -21.26 12.78
C ILE A 226 2.87 -21.07 12.50
N LEU A 227 3.27 -19.83 12.24
CA LEU A 227 4.65 -19.44 12.03
C LEU A 227 5.38 -19.23 13.37
N HIS A 228 6.71 -19.35 13.36
CA HIS A 228 7.54 -18.98 14.50
C HIS A 228 7.36 -17.49 14.84
N SER A 229 7.23 -17.18 16.12
CA SER A 229 7.07 -15.79 16.58
C SER A 229 8.29 -14.94 16.25
N HIS A 230 8.11 -13.61 16.20
CA HIS A 230 9.22 -12.69 16.02
C HIS A 230 10.31 -12.90 17.08
N GLU A 231 9.90 -13.04 18.34
CA GLU A 231 10.76 -13.24 19.49
C GLU A 231 11.56 -14.54 19.37
N ALA A 232 10.97 -15.62 18.86
CA ALA A 232 11.68 -16.87 18.57
C ALA A 232 12.70 -16.69 17.43
N CYS A 233 12.32 -16.00 16.35
CA CYS A 233 13.21 -15.71 15.22
C CYS A 233 14.45 -14.88 15.62
N LEU A 234 14.35 -14.01 16.63
CA LEU A 234 15.50 -13.25 17.15
C LEU A 234 16.57 -14.15 17.78
N HIS A 235 16.18 -15.29 18.36
CA HIS A 235 17.10 -16.22 19.01
C HIS A 235 17.61 -17.32 18.07
N ASN A 236 16.85 -17.65 17.02
CA ASN A 236 17.21 -18.69 16.07
C ASN A 236 16.92 -18.26 14.62
N LYS A 237 17.99 -18.01 13.86
CA LYS A 237 17.91 -17.62 12.44
C LYS A 237 17.22 -18.67 11.56
N LYS A 238 17.27 -19.96 11.94
CA LYS A 238 16.61 -21.04 11.21
C LYS A 238 15.09 -20.87 11.23
N TYR A 239 14.52 -20.36 12.32
CA TYR A 239 13.07 -20.13 12.42
C TYR A 239 12.57 -19.07 11.43
N GLN A 240 13.35 -18.01 11.20
CA GLN A 240 12.99 -17.04 10.17
C GLN A 240 13.06 -17.65 8.76
N ALA A 241 14.07 -18.49 8.49
CA ALA A 241 14.19 -19.18 7.21
C ALA A 241 13.07 -20.20 6.97
N GLU A 242 12.66 -20.94 8.01
CA GLU A 242 11.52 -21.87 7.98
C GLU A 242 10.21 -21.12 7.72
N ASN A 243 9.99 -19.98 8.41
CA ASN A 243 8.84 -19.12 8.13
C ASN A 243 8.84 -18.65 6.67
N PHE A 244 9.97 -18.15 6.19
CA PHE A 244 10.09 -17.66 4.82
C PHE A 244 9.80 -18.75 3.79
N LYS A 245 10.27 -19.98 4.01
CA LYS A 245 9.98 -21.13 3.17
C LYS A 245 8.47 -21.38 3.06
N HIS A 246 7.78 -21.50 4.20
CA HIS A 246 6.32 -21.69 4.20
C HIS A 246 5.60 -20.56 3.48
N ILE A 247 6.01 -19.32 3.73
CA ILE A 247 5.40 -18.15 3.09
C ILE A 247 5.53 -18.25 1.57
N GLU A 248 6.71 -18.54 1.02
CA GLU A 248 6.92 -18.62 -0.43
C GLU A 248 6.20 -19.81 -1.07
N GLU A 249 6.11 -20.94 -0.37
CA GLU A 249 5.37 -22.13 -0.83
C GLU A 249 3.85 -21.88 -0.91
N GLU A 250 3.30 -21.14 0.05
CA GLU A 250 1.84 -20.87 0.16
C GLU A 250 1.41 -19.56 -0.51
N SER A 251 2.34 -18.74 -1.01
CA SER A 251 2.03 -17.44 -1.65
C SER A 251 1.62 -17.55 -3.13
N ASN A 252 1.50 -18.76 -3.69
CA ASN A 252 1.08 -19.03 -5.08
C ASN A 252 -0.12 -19.98 -5.16
#